data_AF-A0A7W1YAX6-F1
#
_entry.id   AF-A0A7W1YAX6-F1
#
_cell.length_a   1.000
_cell.length_b   1.000
_cell.length_c   1.000
_cell.angle_alpha   90.00
_cell.angle_beta   90.00
_cell.angle_gamma   90.00
#
_symmetry.space_group_name_H-M   'P 1'
#
loop_
_entity.id
_entity.type
_entity.pdbx_description
1 polymer ?
#
loop_
_entity_poly.entity_id
_entity_poly.type
_entity_poly.pdbx_seq_one_letter_code
_entity_poly.pdbx_strand_id
1 'polypeptide(L)'
;MYGFDSYDGATPYGELIEANNGQLVGTTSAGGYFGQSGTVYQVTTGGKLTILHSFCQEPYCPDGDRPYTGVVQAPNGAIYGTTYERGLGFYGTAFEFVPPNTFSIVYTFCVQIGCADGANSAGRLVVGTDGNLYGTTATGGDYNGGTIFRITPDGTQAGVFPGKSNGTFVCR
;
A
#
# COMPACT_ATOMS: atom_id res chain seq x y z
N MET A 1 -2.45 -23.02 11.71
CA MET A 1 -2.33 -21.76 12.48
C MET A 1 -0.87 -21.34 12.42
N TYR A 2 -0.59 -20.12 11.98
CA TYR A 2 0.76 -19.55 11.97
C TYR A 2 0.84 -18.46 13.05
N GLY A 3 1.96 -18.39 13.77
CA GLY A 3 2.21 -17.39 14.81
C GLY A 3 3.31 -16.43 14.37
N PHE A 4 2.95 -15.17 14.23
CA PHE A 4 3.83 -14.06 13.88
C PHE A 4 4.73 -13.64 15.06
N ASP A 5 5.96 -13.21 14.78
CA ASP A 5 6.94 -12.69 15.74
C ASP A 5 7.61 -11.38 15.26
N SER A 6 8.50 -10.80 16.07
CA SER A 6 9.14 -9.53 15.72
C SER A 6 9.97 -9.59 14.43
N TYR A 7 10.45 -10.76 14.01
CA TYR A 7 11.31 -10.93 12.84
C TYR A 7 10.53 -11.13 11.55
N ASP A 8 9.44 -11.89 11.58
CA ASP A 8 8.62 -12.18 10.39
C ASP A 8 7.43 -11.21 10.21
N GLY A 9 7.07 -10.49 11.26
CA GLY A 9 6.07 -9.43 11.22
C GLY A 9 5.11 -9.51 12.41
N ALA A 10 4.45 -8.41 12.74
CA ALA A 10 3.51 -8.32 13.83
C ALA A 10 2.29 -7.48 13.41
N THR A 11 1.18 -7.67 14.13
CA THR A 11 -0.08 -6.94 13.88
C THR A 11 -0.57 -7.04 12.42
N PRO A 12 -0.90 -8.25 11.92
CA PRO A 12 -1.44 -8.48 10.57
C PRO A 12 -2.90 -8.02 10.46
N TYR A 13 -3.13 -6.71 10.41
CA TYR A 13 -4.46 -6.12 10.26
C TYR A 13 -4.99 -6.17 8.83
N GLY A 14 -4.09 -6.25 7.84
CA GLY A 14 -4.45 -6.30 6.43
C GLY A 14 -5.14 -7.62 6.07
N GLU A 15 -6.11 -7.54 5.16
CA GLU A 15 -6.76 -8.74 4.62
C GLU A 15 -5.75 -9.61 3.85
N LEU A 16 -6.01 -10.92 3.86
CA LEU A 16 -5.35 -11.89 2.99
C LEU A 16 -6.07 -11.94 1.64
N ILE A 17 -5.31 -11.99 0.56
CA ILE A 17 -5.82 -12.38 -0.76
C ILE A 17 -5.30 -13.77 -1.12
N GLU A 18 -6.10 -14.53 -1.87
CA GLU A 18 -5.59 -15.68 -2.61
C GLU A 18 -5.08 -15.19 -3.97
N ALA A 19 -3.77 -15.23 -4.16
CA ALA A 19 -3.16 -14.86 -5.43
C ALA A 19 -3.33 -15.97 -6.46
N ASN A 20 -3.25 -15.63 -7.75
CA ASN A 20 -3.40 -16.54 -8.89
C ASN A 20 -2.43 -17.74 -8.87
N ASN A 21 -1.35 -17.66 -8.10
CA ASN A 21 -0.39 -18.75 -7.88
C ASN A 21 -0.81 -19.72 -6.75
N GLY A 22 -1.99 -19.55 -6.16
CA GLY A 22 -2.52 -20.37 -5.06
C GLY A 22 -1.90 -20.07 -3.69
N GLN A 23 -1.14 -18.98 -3.55
CA GLN A 23 -0.59 -18.54 -2.28
C GLN A 23 -1.48 -17.47 -1.65
N LEU A 24 -1.59 -17.48 -0.32
CA LEU A 24 -2.26 -16.41 0.41
C LEU A 24 -1.23 -15.30 0.66
N VAL A 25 -1.55 -14.06 0.31
CA VAL A 25 -0.63 -12.91 0.45
C VAL A 25 -1.27 -11.86 1.34
N GLY A 26 -0.49 -11.28 2.24
CA GLY A 26 -0.95 -10.27 3.18
C GLY A 26 0.17 -9.36 3.66
N THR A 27 -0.18 -8.47 4.59
CA THR A 27 0.76 -7.52 5.18
C THR A 27 0.72 -7.55 6.70
N THR A 28 1.85 -7.25 7.32
CA THR A 28 1.94 -6.96 8.75
C THR A 28 2.21 -5.48 8.94
N SER A 29 1.61 -4.84 9.94
CA SER A 29 1.80 -3.40 10.17
C SER A 29 2.98 -3.09 11.09
N ALA A 30 3.58 -4.08 11.73
CA ALA A 30 4.79 -3.95 12.54
C ALA A 30 5.68 -5.18 12.37
N GLY A 31 6.82 -5.23 13.06
CA GLY A 31 7.80 -6.32 12.94
C GLY A 31 8.57 -6.28 11.62
N GLY A 32 9.16 -7.41 11.25
CA GLY A 32 10.02 -7.56 10.08
C GLY A 32 11.51 -7.40 10.43
N TYR A 33 12.37 -7.45 9.41
CA TYR A 33 13.82 -7.32 9.60
C TYR A 33 14.23 -6.05 10.37
N PHE A 34 13.47 -4.96 10.19
CA PHE A 34 13.68 -3.67 10.85
C PHE A 34 12.75 -3.44 12.06
N GLY A 35 11.98 -4.45 12.48
CA GLY A 35 11.30 -4.50 13.79
C GLY A 35 10.02 -3.67 13.97
N GLN A 36 9.78 -2.59 13.22
CA GLN A 36 8.59 -1.75 13.44
C GLN A 36 7.80 -1.33 12.19
N SER A 37 8.31 -1.63 10.99
CA SER A 37 7.74 -1.08 9.76
C SER A 37 6.81 -2.04 9.01
N GLY A 38 6.79 -3.33 9.39
CA GLY A 38 5.92 -4.30 8.78
C GLY A 38 6.53 -5.05 7.61
N THR A 39 5.79 -6.05 7.12
CA THR A 39 6.21 -6.92 6.02
C THR A 39 5.10 -7.12 5.00
N VAL A 40 5.49 -7.47 3.78
CA VAL A 40 4.64 -8.22 2.84
C VAL A 40 5.03 -9.67 2.95
N TYR A 41 4.06 -10.56 3.14
CA TYR A 41 4.31 -11.99 3.29
C TYR A 41 3.39 -12.81 2.39
N GLN A 42 3.85 -14.02 2.06
CA GLN A 42 3.01 -15.07 1.49
C GLN A 42 2.97 -16.27 2.44
N VAL A 43 1.85 -16.98 2.47
CA VAL A 43 1.68 -18.22 3.23
C VAL A 43 0.98 -19.26 2.36
N THR A 44 1.52 -20.49 2.35
CA THR A 44 0.84 -21.62 1.71
C THR A 44 -0.32 -22.12 2.57
N THR A 45 -1.29 -22.80 1.98
CA THR A 45 -2.36 -23.47 2.75
C THR A 45 -1.82 -24.56 3.69
N GLY A 46 -0.60 -25.04 3.46
CA GLY A 46 0.16 -25.92 4.37
C GLY A 46 0.90 -25.20 5.51
N GLY A 47 0.80 -23.87 5.60
CA GLY A 47 1.34 -23.07 6.72
C GLY A 47 2.80 -22.62 6.57
N LYS A 48 3.38 -22.69 5.38
CA LYS A 48 4.75 -22.18 5.13
C LYS A 48 4.71 -20.69 4.82
N LEU A 49 5.20 -19.85 5.73
CA LEU A 49 5.38 -18.41 5.53
C LEU A 49 6.63 -18.13 4.69
N THR A 50 6.60 -17.08 3.89
CA THR A 50 7.78 -16.47 3.27
C THR A 50 7.61 -14.96 3.30
N ILE A 51 8.64 -14.26 3.78
CA ILE A 51 8.68 -12.80 3.74
C ILE A 51 9.11 -12.38 2.35
N LEU A 52 8.26 -11.59 1.71
CA LEU A 52 8.46 -11.05 0.37
C LEU A 52 9.16 -9.69 0.42
N HIS A 53 8.79 -8.88 1.40
CA HIS A 53 9.40 -7.57 1.64
C HIS A 53 9.37 -7.22 3.13
N SER A 54 10.40 -6.56 3.62
CA SER A 54 10.42 -5.91 4.94
C SER A 54 10.64 -4.42 4.72
N PHE A 55 9.65 -3.61 5.11
CA PHE A 55 9.75 -2.15 5.00
C PHE A 55 10.83 -1.63 5.95
N CYS A 56 11.52 -0.57 5.57
CA CYS A 56 12.66 -0.10 6.35
C CYS A 56 12.27 0.84 7.49
N GLN A 57 13.08 0.87 8.55
CA GLN A 57 12.89 1.76 9.71
C GLN A 57 14.03 2.78 9.75
N GLU A 58 13.97 3.81 8.92
CA GLU A 58 14.96 4.89 8.92
C GLU A 58 14.28 6.23 8.60
N PRO A 59 14.83 7.39 9.01
CA PRO A 59 14.19 8.70 8.91
C PRO A 59 13.87 9.17 7.47
N TYR A 60 14.24 8.38 6.47
CA TYR A 60 14.00 8.62 5.05
C TYR A 60 13.74 7.31 4.29
N CYS A 61 12.90 6.43 4.84
CA CYS A 61 12.56 5.19 4.16
C CYS A 61 11.77 5.46 2.87
N PRO A 62 12.31 5.15 1.67
CA PRO A 62 11.64 5.49 0.42
C PRO A 62 10.50 4.52 0.09
N ASP A 63 10.46 3.35 0.71
CA ASP A 63 9.47 2.33 0.42
C ASP A 63 8.18 2.41 1.27
N GLY A 64 8.18 3.27 2.30
CA GLY A 64 7.04 3.53 3.17
C GLY A 64 7.12 2.80 4.51
N ASP A 65 6.05 2.90 5.30
CA ASP A 65 5.98 2.37 6.67
C ASP A 65 4.59 1.77 6.97
N ARG A 66 4.49 0.77 7.84
CA ARG A 66 3.23 0.24 8.39
C ARG A 66 2.12 -0.05 7.34
N PRO A 67 2.25 -1.06 6.46
CA PRO A 67 1.20 -1.40 5.49
C PRO A 67 -0.06 -1.99 6.17
N TYR A 68 -1.03 -1.13 6.53
CA TYR A 68 -2.22 -1.53 7.30
C TYR A 68 -3.32 -2.23 6.47
N THR A 69 -3.39 -2.00 5.16
CA THR A 69 -4.64 -2.20 4.40
C THR A 69 -4.69 -3.45 3.52
N GLY A 70 -3.76 -4.37 3.72
CA GLY A 70 -3.61 -5.57 2.90
C GLY A 70 -3.15 -5.23 1.48
N VAL A 71 -3.31 -6.19 0.57
CA VAL A 71 -2.90 -6.07 -0.84
C VAL A 71 -4.02 -6.46 -1.79
N VAL A 72 -3.86 -6.13 -3.07
CA VAL A 72 -4.70 -6.60 -4.17
C VAL A 72 -3.82 -7.12 -5.30
N GLN A 73 -4.26 -8.15 -6.01
CA GLN A 73 -3.57 -8.60 -7.22
C GLN A 73 -4.28 -8.04 -8.46
N ALA A 74 -3.55 -7.36 -9.35
CA ALA A 74 -4.10 -6.88 -10.61
C ALA A 74 -4.00 -7.96 -11.71
N PRO A 75 -4.71 -7.82 -12.85
CA PRO A 75 -4.71 -8.78 -13.95
C PRO A 75 -3.33 -9.09 -14.54
N ASN A 76 -2.36 -8.16 -14.41
CA ASN A 76 -0.98 -8.38 -14.82
C ASN A 76 -0.21 -9.36 -13.89
N GLY A 77 -0.84 -9.84 -12.82
CA GLY A 77 -0.26 -10.77 -11.84
C GLY A 77 0.53 -10.09 -10.72
N ALA A 78 0.76 -8.78 -10.81
CA ALA A 78 1.45 -8.01 -9.78
C ALA A 78 0.53 -7.72 -8.58
N ILE A 79 1.15 -7.62 -7.41
CA ILE A 79 0.48 -7.40 -6.14
C ILE A 79 0.73 -5.96 -5.71
N TYR A 80 -0.33 -5.22 -5.43
CA TYR A 80 -0.26 -3.82 -5.05
C TYR A 80 -0.77 -3.63 -3.64
N GLY A 81 -0.15 -2.71 -2.93
CA GLY A 81 -0.61 -2.29 -1.61
C GLY A 81 -0.21 -0.85 -1.32
N THR A 82 -0.62 -0.38 -0.16
CA THR A 82 -0.24 0.94 0.33
C THR A 82 0.35 0.88 1.72
N THR A 83 1.26 1.79 1.99
CA THR A 83 1.85 2.03 3.31
C THR A 83 1.19 3.22 4.00
N TYR A 84 1.25 3.23 5.32
CA TYR A 84 0.68 4.25 6.19
C TYR A 84 1.75 5.15 6.80
N GLU A 85 1.46 6.45 6.87
CA GLU A 85 2.38 7.46 7.38
C GLU A 85 2.44 7.50 8.93
N ARG A 86 3.63 7.76 9.49
CA ARG A 86 3.73 8.52 10.76
C ARG A 86 4.93 9.48 10.78
N GLY A 87 4.67 10.79 10.78
CA GLY A 87 5.62 11.82 11.25
C GLY A 87 6.11 12.79 10.16
N LEU A 88 6.81 13.85 10.60
CA LEU A 88 7.36 14.88 9.70
C LEU A 88 8.42 14.28 8.77
N GLY A 89 8.07 14.14 7.49
CA GLY A 89 8.99 13.71 6.43
C GLY A 89 8.73 12.33 5.84
N PHE A 90 7.70 11.61 6.29
CA PHE A 90 7.36 10.28 5.79
C PHE A 90 6.12 10.29 4.92
N TYR A 91 6.19 9.56 3.81
CA TYR A 91 5.17 9.54 2.76
C TYR A 91 4.39 8.23 2.85
N GLY A 92 3.08 8.29 2.66
CA GLY A 92 2.38 7.09 2.17
C GLY A 92 2.96 6.72 0.80
N THR A 93 3.11 5.44 0.52
CA THR A 93 3.48 4.93 -0.80
C THR A 93 2.42 3.97 -1.30
N ALA A 94 2.23 3.92 -2.61
CA ALA A 94 1.69 2.75 -3.28
C ALA A 94 2.88 1.95 -3.81
N PHE A 95 2.92 0.67 -3.48
CA PHE A 95 3.97 -0.24 -3.91
C PHE A 95 3.40 -1.32 -4.82
N GLU A 96 4.28 -1.87 -5.62
CA GLU A 96 4.07 -3.07 -6.42
C GLU A 96 5.06 -4.14 -5.97
N PHE A 97 4.57 -5.37 -5.95
CA PHE A 97 5.36 -6.56 -5.82
C PHE A 97 5.04 -7.53 -6.96
N VAL A 98 6.03 -7.81 -7.79
CA VAL A 98 5.99 -8.84 -8.81
C VAL A 98 6.74 -10.07 -8.28
N PRO A 99 6.03 -11.18 -8.02
CA PRO A 99 6.67 -12.41 -7.59
C PRO A 99 7.76 -12.87 -8.58
N PRO A 100 8.88 -13.45 -8.09
CA PRO A 100 9.10 -13.83 -6.70
C PRO A 100 9.73 -12.75 -5.82
N ASN A 101 10.45 -11.75 -6.37
CA ASN A 101 11.35 -10.90 -5.57
C ASN A 101 11.44 -9.44 -6.04
N THR A 102 10.54 -8.97 -6.92
CA THR A 102 10.63 -7.61 -7.46
C THR A 102 9.67 -6.70 -6.71
N PHE A 103 10.21 -5.83 -5.87
CA PHE A 103 9.47 -4.78 -5.18
C PHE A 103 9.80 -3.41 -5.80
N SER A 104 8.78 -2.58 -6.02
CA SER A 104 8.92 -1.24 -6.59
C SER A 104 7.91 -0.28 -5.96
N ILE A 105 8.25 1.01 -5.93
CA ILE A 105 7.31 2.07 -5.56
C ILE A 105 6.74 2.63 -6.86
N VAL A 106 5.41 2.58 -6.97
CA VAL A 106 4.68 3.07 -8.15
C VAL A 106 4.13 4.46 -7.91
N TYR A 107 3.94 4.87 -6.66
CA TYR A 107 3.52 6.22 -6.33
C TYR A 107 3.91 6.62 -4.91
N THR A 108 4.24 7.90 -4.73
CA THR A 108 4.52 8.53 -3.44
C THR A 108 3.56 9.69 -3.23
N PHE A 109 2.77 9.64 -2.16
CA PHE A 109 1.77 10.67 -1.85
C PHE A 109 2.43 11.97 -1.32
N CYS A 110 1.87 13.14 -1.66
CA CYS A 110 2.43 14.46 -1.31
C CYS A 110 2.27 14.86 0.18
N VAL A 111 3.17 15.75 0.64
CA VAL A 111 3.35 16.23 2.04
C VAL A 111 2.76 17.62 2.35
N GLN A 112 2.48 18.47 1.35
CA GLN A 112 2.22 19.89 1.62
C GLN A 112 0.76 20.20 1.97
N ILE A 113 0.56 21.12 2.91
CA ILE A 113 -0.72 21.81 3.11
C ILE A 113 -1.14 22.42 1.76
N GLY A 114 -2.23 21.93 1.18
CA GLY A 114 -2.72 22.33 -0.14
C GLY A 114 -2.44 21.34 -1.27
N CYS A 115 -1.81 20.18 -1.02
CA CYS A 115 -1.73 19.10 -1.99
C CYS A 115 -3.10 18.42 -2.17
N ALA A 116 -3.56 18.33 -3.42
CA ALA A 116 -4.88 17.81 -3.79
C ALA A 116 -5.00 16.29 -3.61
N ASP A 117 -3.87 15.60 -3.51
CA ASP A 117 -3.73 14.15 -3.55
C ASP A 117 -3.95 13.46 -2.20
N GLY A 118 -3.82 14.21 -1.11
CA GLY A 118 -4.04 13.74 0.25
C GLY A 118 -2.88 12.92 0.83
N ALA A 119 -2.98 12.64 2.12
CA ALA A 119 -1.94 12.01 2.94
C ALA A 119 -2.55 10.94 3.87
N ASN A 120 -1.72 10.17 4.55
CA ASN A 120 -2.14 9.03 5.38
C ASN A 120 -2.98 8.01 4.58
N SER A 121 -2.35 7.32 3.62
CA SER A 121 -3.03 6.27 2.88
C SER A 121 -3.41 5.12 3.82
N ALA A 122 -4.72 4.87 3.94
CA ALA A 122 -5.26 3.87 4.85
C ALA A 122 -6.49 3.15 4.28
N GLY A 123 -6.79 3.33 2.98
CA GLY A 123 -7.77 2.51 2.27
C GLY A 123 -7.16 1.28 1.63
N ARG A 124 -7.92 0.18 1.58
CA ARG A 124 -7.60 -0.97 0.72
C ARG A 124 -7.65 -0.54 -0.75
N LEU A 125 -6.70 -1.00 -1.55
CA LEU A 125 -6.74 -0.80 -3.00
C LEU A 125 -7.80 -1.69 -3.65
N VAL A 126 -8.45 -1.16 -4.69
CA VAL A 126 -9.37 -1.87 -5.57
C VAL A 126 -8.87 -1.75 -7.00
N VAL A 127 -8.88 -2.86 -7.73
CA VAL A 127 -8.58 -2.85 -9.16
C VAL A 127 -9.88 -2.57 -9.93
N GLY A 128 -9.91 -1.46 -10.67
CA GLY A 128 -11.03 -1.10 -11.53
C GLY A 128 -11.09 -1.97 -12.79
N THR A 129 -12.27 -2.00 -13.44
CA THR A 129 -12.46 -2.69 -14.72
C THR A 129 -11.66 -2.08 -15.87
N ASP A 130 -11.19 -0.85 -15.69
CA ASP A 130 -10.27 -0.14 -16.58
C ASP A 130 -8.80 -0.53 -16.35
N GLY A 131 -8.51 -1.42 -15.39
CA GLY A 131 -7.17 -1.87 -15.04
C GLY A 131 -6.40 -0.94 -14.10
N ASN A 132 -7.01 0.16 -13.64
CA ASN A 132 -6.36 1.10 -12.72
C ASN A 132 -6.56 0.71 -11.26
N LEU A 133 -5.69 1.19 -10.39
CA LEU A 133 -5.74 1.02 -8.94
C LEU A 133 -6.46 2.21 -8.32
N TYR A 134 -7.45 1.94 -7.48
CA TYR A 134 -8.25 2.95 -6.79
C TYR A 134 -8.11 2.78 -5.28
N GLY A 135 -8.04 3.87 -4.55
CA GLY A 135 -7.96 3.85 -3.10
C GLY A 135 -8.37 5.17 -2.47
N THR A 136 -8.23 5.25 -1.15
CA THR A 136 -8.59 6.44 -0.38
C THR A 136 -7.46 6.88 0.54
N THR A 137 -7.29 8.19 0.67
CA THR A 137 -6.44 8.80 1.69
C THR A 137 -7.31 9.29 2.86
N ALA A 138 -6.78 9.22 4.09
CA ALA A 138 -7.53 9.65 5.28
C ALA A 138 -7.53 11.17 5.48
N THR A 139 -6.60 11.88 4.82
CA THR A 139 -6.43 13.34 4.92
C THR A 139 -6.17 13.91 3.53
N GLY A 140 -6.36 15.22 3.34
CA GLY A 140 -6.39 15.88 2.02
C GLY A 140 -7.80 16.22 1.55
N GLY A 141 -7.89 16.74 0.32
CA GLY A 141 -9.15 17.17 -0.28
C GLY A 141 -9.74 18.42 0.39
N ASP A 142 -10.94 18.80 -0.04
CA ASP A 142 -11.67 19.94 0.53
C ASP A 142 -11.92 19.65 2.03
N TYR A 143 -11.43 20.54 2.89
CA TYR A 143 -11.56 20.44 4.35
C TYR A 143 -10.76 19.32 5.02
N ASN A 144 -9.74 18.76 4.35
CA ASN A 144 -8.87 17.72 4.92
C ASN A 144 -9.61 16.42 5.29
N GLY A 145 -10.75 16.15 4.64
CA GLY A 145 -11.61 14.98 4.89
C GLY A 145 -11.17 13.69 4.18
N GLY A 146 -10.08 13.73 3.42
CA GLY A 146 -9.59 12.62 2.60
C GLY A 146 -9.91 12.76 1.11
N THR A 147 -9.28 11.94 0.29
CA THR A 147 -9.46 11.91 -1.17
C THR A 147 -9.70 10.49 -1.66
N ILE A 148 -10.30 10.35 -2.84
CA ILE A 148 -10.23 9.12 -3.64
C ILE A 148 -9.13 9.33 -4.68
N PHE A 149 -8.20 8.38 -4.82
CA PHE A 149 -7.16 8.44 -5.84
C PHE A 149 -7.30 7.30 -6.85
N ARG A 150 -6.70 7.50 -8.02
CA ARG A 150 -6.48 6.50 -9.05
C ARG A 150 -5.03 6.54 -9.49
N ILE A 151 -4.40 5.38 -9.60
CA ILE A 151 -3.03 5.20 -10.08
C ILE A 151 -3.05 4.14 -11.20
N THR A 152 -2.37 4.39 -12.31
CA THR A 152 -2.10 3.31 -13.28
C THR A 152 -1.12 2.31 -12.68
N PRO A 153 -1.22 1.00 -12.99
CA PRO A 153 -0.33 -0.01 -12.40
C PRO A 153 1.17 0.27 -12.59
N ASP A 154 1.54 0.97 -13.66
CA ASP A 154 2.91 1.40 -13.97
C ASP A 154 3.34 2.73 -13.32
N GLY A 155 2.45 3.37 -12.55
CA GLY A 155 2.69 4.66 -11.90
C GLY A 155 2.73 5.88 -12.84
N THR A 156 2.50 5.71 -14.14
CA THR A 156 2.62 6.79 -15.13
C THR A 156 1.52 7.85 -15.06
N GLN A 157 0.36 7.51 -14.48
CA GLN A 157 -0.70 8.47 -14.23
C GLN A 157 -1.24 8.29 -12.81
N ALA A 158 -1.23 9.39 -12.06
CA ALA A 158 -1.92 9.47 -10.79
C ALA A 158 -2.89 10.65 -10.84
N GLY A 159 -4.13 10.41 -10.43
CA GLY A 159 -5.16 11.44 -10.34
C GLY A 159 -5.95 11.30 -9.06
N VAL A 160 -6.49 12.42 -8.57
CA VAL A 160 -7.25 12.48 -7.32
C VAL A 160 -8.58 13.19 -7.50
N PHE A 161 -9.56 12.76 -6.70
CA PHE A 161 -10.85 13.39 -6.53
C PHE A 161 -10.92 14.05 -5.14
N PRO A 162 -10.70 15.38 -5.07
CA PRO A 162 -10.60 16.09 -3.80
C PRO A 162 -11.94 16.55 -3.19
N GLY A 163 -13.08 16.45 -3.90
CA GLY A 163 -14.33 17.07 -3.43
C GLY A 163 -15.61 16.72 -4.21
N LYS A 164 -16.75 17.27 -3.74
CA LYS A 164 -18.13 16.95 -4.18
C LYS A 164 -18.59 17.66 -5.47
N SER A 165 -17.84 18.62 -6.01
CA SER A 165 -18.25 19.42 -7.17
C SER A 165 -17.61 18.91 -8.46
N ASN A 166 -18.31 18.05 -9.21
CA ASN A 166 -18.02 17.64 -10.60
C ASN A 166 -16.54 17.41 -10.95
N GLY A 167 -15.76 16.84 -10.02
CA GLY A 167 -14.32 16.72 -10.15
C GLY A 167 -13.93 15.66 -11.17
N THR A 168 -13.27 16.05 -12.26
CA THR A 168 -12.43 15.16 -13.05
C THR A 168 -11.19 14.78 -12.25
N PHE A 169 -10.69 13.55 -12.44
CA PHE A 169 -9.34 13.20 -11.99
C PHE A 169 -8.35 14.23 -12.52
N VAL A 170 -7.73 15.00 -11.63
CA VAL A 170 -6.66 15.92 -12.02
C VAL A 170 -5.39 15.09 -12.07
N CYS A 171 -4.98 14.70 -13.27
CA CYS A 171 -3.73 13.98 -13.47
C CYS A 171 -2.54 14.89 -13.17
N ARG A 172 -1.51 14.36 -12.51
CA ARG A 172 -0.14 14.85 -12.64
C ARG A 172 0.61 14.04 -13.69
#